data_AF-A0A3P6TQQ4-F1
#
_entry.id   AF-A0A3P6TQQ4-F1
#
_cell.length_a   1.000
_cell.length_b   1.000
_cell.length_c   1.000
_cell.angle_alpha   90.00
_cell.angle_beta   90.00
_cell.angle_gamma   90.00
#
_symmetry.space_group_name_H-M   'P 1'
#
loop_
_entity.id
_entity.type
_entity.pdbx_description
1 polymer ?
#
loop_
_entity_poly.entity_id
_entity_poly.type
_entity_poly.pdbx_seq_one_letter_code
_entity_poly.pdbx_strand_id
1 'polypeptide(L)'
;MSQYPITPPSLQKQLFFTNTCTSQCRTEKQAAQHKQKPRFTATWLIECVSFVHCLMIDEFNCLLFGGLSYIGFYIIEYLLEKYPNVNLSILDLSSNTTYASEVLKKVNSYPEQCTIIIGSSGNSELVMKILEERKIDTVLYNVWNDDAISAAHKMDHAECFRKTLSCLTEFLQVVQCYGKLKKFIFIGSEVVYGTQASKVETTATKPCSLKGAAINACEMMLRSYITSYRIPALTVRLSAFLYGGIMDINLLIDQDDSEELGSVGLLHIQDAVLGIGAALERGRIGEVYNIGSHCDCSPHLVRLIARLKEGEISMDEISVSPPTMSSMKAELELFWKAKISHSEGIHEILAKSESYWNKIDGASTHKILFYGTDFALKRLGRLIENKKRYLPISLRRENIVITNRSFDSSDIDTSEVIDVSPSHVVYINIPNASEVPVHRTETMVDIRTLLKTKLYSMLYVPWLLASFCRKRSIHFTYLTSYNLFGESFFATPYLGFELPNVRFEIYDYLMAIDKFSDRLLQNFDNVLFCRAGIVIDGRNKFNKTCFGMEPSLYLSFLSDCIPRVLYFALQNRNGMAEILNPIPLDDYDFRELCNQGVGRSVHQSNSHQENEDGKEDTSRTE
;
A
#
# COMPACT_ATOMS: atom_id res chain seq x y z
N MET A 1 -34.63 -34.45 31.35
CA MET A 1 -33.68 -34.18 32.44
C MET A 1 -32.76 -33.07 31.95
N SER A 2 -32.76 -31.82 32.41
CA SER A 2 -33.34 -31.05 33.52
C SER A 2 -33.49 -29.60 32.99
N GLN A 3 -34.71 -29.02 32.91
CA GLN A 3 -35.31 -28.06 33.87
C GLN A 3 -34.50 -26.75 34.02
N TYR A 4 -34.98 -25.50 33.87
CA TYR A 4 -36.33 -24.88 33.77
C TYR A 4 -36.13 -23.36 33.39
N PRO A 5 -37.17 -22.48 33.29
CA PRO A 5 -37.66 -21.84 32.06
C PRO A 5 -37.36 -20.33 31.89
N ILE A 6 -37.55 -19.83 30.66
CA ILE A 6 -37.67 -18.40 30.34
C ILE A 6 -39.17 -18.04 30.32
N THR A 7 -39.61 -17.25 31.29
CA THR A 7 -40.90 -16.53 31.27
C THR A 7 -40.74 -15.17 30.58
N PRO A 8 -41.71 -14.72 29.76
CA PRO A 8 -41.66 -13.43 29.08
C PRO A 8 -42.29 -12.32 29.94
N PRO A 9 -41.79 -11.07 29.89
CA PRO A 9 -42.58 -9.92 30.31
C PRO A 9 -43.09 -9.12 29.11
N SER A 10 -44.43 -9.11 29.02
CA SER A 10 -45.29 -7.94 28.78
C SER A 10 -45.05 -7.06 27.53
N LEU A 11 -46.00 -7.19 26.58
CA LEU A 11 -46.53 -6.07 25.81
C LEU A 11 -46.89 -4.90 26.75
N GLN A 12 -46.18 -3.77 26.64
CA GLN A 12 -46.73 -2.41 26.79
C GLN A 12 -45.57 -1.41 26.66
N LYS A 13 -45.50 -0.72 25.51
CA LYS A 13 -45.04 0.67 25.28
C LYS A 13 -44.72 0.88 23.80
N GLN A 14 -45.78 0.87 22.99
CA GLN A 14 -45.85 1.69 21.78
C GLN A 14 -46.82 2.84 22.09
N LEU A 15 -46.58 3.98 21.45
CA LEU A 15 -47.22 5.30 21.64
C LEU A 15 -46.55 6.16 22.70
N PHE A 16 -45.59 6.97 22.26
CA PHE A 16 -45.47 8.40 22.56
C PHE A 16 -44.15 8.87 21.92
N PHE A 17 -44.21 9.37 20.68
CA PHE A 17 -43.36 10.44 20.13
C PHE A 17 -43.79 10.74 18.69
N THR A 18 -45.08 11.03 18.54
CA THR A 18 -45.63 11.81 17.42
C THR A 18 -46.59 12.80 18.07
N ASN A 19 -46.19 14.07 18.16
CA ASN A 19 -47.00 15.29 18.40
C ASN A 19 -46.27 16.37 19.24
N THR A 20 -45.08 16.77 18.82
CA THR A 20 -44.48 18.04 19.33
C THR A 20 -44.12 19.05 18.24
N CYS A 21 -44.35 18.75 16.96
CA CYS A 21 -44.13 19.72 15.86
C CYS A 21 -45.41 20.29 15.22
N THR A 22 -46.59 19.88 15.66
CA THR A 22 -47.88 20.29 15.06
C THR A 22 -48.77 21.16 15.95
N SER A 23 -48.35 21.43 17.20
CA SER A 23 -49.07 22.31 18.13
C SER A 23 -48.61 23.77 18.11
N GLN A 24 -47.36 24.06 17.71
CA GLN A 24 -46.88 25.45 17.58
C GLN A 24 -47.35 26.15 16.28
N CYS A 25 -47.66 25.41 15.21
CA CYS A 25 -48.18 25.99 13.97
C CYS A 25 -49.71 26.26 13.97
N ARG A 26 -50.43 25.90 15.04
CA ARG A 26 -51.90 26.14 15.13
C ARG A 26 -52.29 27.35 15.97
N THR A 27 -51.40 27.87 16.81
CA THR A 27 -51.66 29.05 17.66
C THR A 27 -51.41 30.38 16.95
N GLU A 28 -50.69 30.41 15.82
CA GLU A 28 -50.48 31.65 15.05
C GLU A 28 -51.54 31.89 13.96
N LYS A 29 -52.40 30.91 13.67
CA LYS A 29 -53.49 31.05 12.68
C LYS A 29 -54.81 31.61 13.23
N GLN A 30 -54.91 31.90 14.53
CA GLN A 30 -56.12 32.48 15.14
C GLN A 30 -55.94 33.92 15.66
N ALA A 31 -54.76 34.54 15.49
CA ALA A 31 -54.51 35.93 15.89
C ALA A 31 -54.45 36.92 14.70
N ALA A 32 -54.99 36.57 13.53
CA ALA A 32 -54.95 37.38 12.32
C ALA A 32 -56.34 37.76 11.76
N GLN A 33 -57.31 38.00 12.65
CA GLN A 33 -58.57 38.67 12.31
C GLN A 33 -58.67 39.98 13.08
N HIS A 34 -57.90 40.98 12.65
CA HIS A 34 -58.23 42.42 12.63
C HIS A 34 -56.94 43.24 12.52
N LYS A 35 -56.96 44.18 11.56
CA LYS A 35 -56.06 45.33 11.35
C LYS A 35 -54.77 45.11 10.54
N GLN A 36 -54.79 45.81 9.40
CA GLN A 36 -53.69 46.40 8.61
C GLN A 36 -52.69 45.49 7.88
N LYS A 37 -52.58 45.75 6.56
CA LYS A 37 -51.60 45.19 5.61
C LYS A 37 -50.16 45.24 6.18
N PRO A 38 -49.37 44.15 6.17
CA PRO A 38 -47.94 44.27 6.33
C PRO A 38 -47.30 44.61 4.96
N ARG A 39 -46.45 45.64 4.95
CA ARG A 39 -45.49 45.87 3.87
C ARG A 39 -44.46 44.73 3.93
N PHE A 40 -44.32 43.97 2.85
CA PHE A 40 -43.20 43.07 2.65
C PHE A 40 -41.92 43.91 2.52
N THR A 41 -41.08 43.91 3.56
CA THR A 41 -39.73 44.51 3.50
C THR A 41 -38.73 43.44 3.04
N ALA A 42 -37.72 43.86 2.28
CA ALA A 42 -36.68 43.01 1.69
C ALA A 42 -35.92 42.11 2.70
N THR A 43 -36.02 42.40 4.00
CA THR A 43 -35.49 41.58 5.09
C THR A 43 -36.12 40.19 5.22
N TRP A 44 -37.42 40.04 4.91
CA TRP A 44 -38.08 38.72 4.95
C TRP A 44 -37.63 37.79 3.81
N LEU A 45 -37.28 38.36 2.65
CA LEU A 45 -36.69 37.60 1.54
C LEU A 45 -35.25 37.20 1.84
N ILE A 46 -34.48 38.01 2.57
CA ILE A 46 -33.12 37.67 2.98
C ILE A 46 -33.13 36.57 4.04
N GLU A 47 -34.04 36.60 5.02
CA GLU A 47 -34.17 35.53 6.01
C GLU A 47 -34.66 34.22 5.38
N CYS A 48 -35.58 34.23 4.43
CA CYS A 48 -35.96 33.02 3.69
C CYS A 48 -34.86 32.52 2.75
N VAL A 49 -34.07 33.40 2.12
CA VAL A 49 -32.92 32.99 1.29
C VAL A 49 -31.80 32.43 2.18
N SER A 50 -31.57 32.99 3.37
CA SER A 50 -30.66 32.42 4.37
C SER A 50 -31.18 31.11 4.98
N PHE A 51 -32.50 30.94 5.15
CA PHE A 51 -33.09 29.69 5.64
C PHE A 51 -33.08 28.58 4.57
N VAL A 52 -33.17 28.95 3.28
CA VAL A 52 -33.02 28.01 2.15
C VAL A 52 -31.54 27.70 1.87
N HIS A 53 -30.61 28.62 2.15
CA HIS A 53 -29.16 28.33 2.16
C HIS A 53 -28.70 27.55 3.40
N CYS A 54 -29.55 27.48 4.43
CA CYS A 54 -29.32 26.74 5.68
C CYS A 54 -30.18 25.47 5.76
N LEU A 55 -30.59 24.92 4.62
CA LEU A 55 -30.71 23.47 4.50
C LEU A 55 -29.29 22.95 4.57
N MET A 56 -28.90 22.35 5.70
CA MET A 56 -27.63 21.66 5.86
C MET A 56 -27.40 20.80 4.61
N ILE A 57 -26.49 21.25 3.74
CA ILE A 57 -25.93 20.36 2.73
C ILE A 57 -25.09 19.40 3.57
N ASP A 58 -25.68 18.28 3.94
CA ASP A 58 -24.99 17.23 4.70
C ASP A 58 -23.63 17.01 4.04
N GLU A 59 -22.56 17.22 4.81
CA GLU A 59 -21.19 16.99 4.33
C GLU A 59 -21.11 15.57 3.77
N PHE A 60 -20.75 15.46 2.49
CA PHE A 60 -20.63 14.17 1.81
C PHE A 60 -19.26 13.57 2.16
N ASN A 61 -19.22 12.69 3.14
CA ASN A 61 -17.99 12.09 3.66
C ASN A 61 -17.74 10.73 2.99
N CYS A 62 -16.90 10.72 1.96
CA CYS A 62 -16.71 9.57 1.07
C CYS A 62 -15.32 8.96 1.22
N LEU A 63 -15.26 7.64 1.35
CA LEU A 63 -14.02 6.85 1.22
C LEU A 63 -14.00 6.16 -0.13
N LEU A 64 -13.02 6.50 -0.97
CA LEU A 64 -12.72 5.81 -2.22
C LEU A 64 -11.52 4.89 -2.00
N PHE A 65 -11.75 3.58 -2.00
CA PHE A 65 -10.66 2.59 -2.08
C PHE A 65 -10.28 2.36 -3.54
N GLY A 66 -8.98 2.21 -3.85
CA GLY A 66 -8.48 2.01 -5.21
C GLY A 66 -8.53 3.27 -6.08
N GLY A 67 -8.37 4.44 -5.44
CA GLY A 67 -8.51 5.75 -6.08
C GLY A 67 -7.28 6.25 -6.85
N LEU A 68 -6.12 5.62 -6.70
CA LEU A 68 -4.90 5.93 -7.47
C LEU A 68 -4.81 5.14 -8.79
N SER A 69 -5.91 4.55 -9.23
CA SER A 69 -6.06 3.84 -10.51
C SER A 69 -6.62 4.73 -11.62
N TYR A 70 -6.62 4.23 -12.86
CA TYR A 70 -7.27 4.89 -14.00
C TYR A 70 -8.72 5.27 -13.70
N ILE A 71 -9.55 4.30 -13.29
CA ILE A 71 -10.95 4.57 -12.94
C ILE A 71 -11.08 5.46 -11.69
N GLY A 72 -10.18 5.27 -10.72
CA GLY A 72 -10.12 6.08 -9.51
C GLY A 72 -9.97 7.57 -9.81
N PHE A 73 -9.09 7.94 -10.74
CA PHE A 73 -8.91 9.31 -11.19
C PHE A 73 -10.22 9.95 -11.67
N TYR A 74 -10.95 9.31 -12.58
CA TYR A 74 -12.20 9.87 -13.10
C TYR A 74 -13.32 9.89 -12.07
N ILE A 75 -13.37 8.91 -11.14
CA ILE A 75 -14.30 8.96 -10.01
C ILE A 75 -14.01 10.20 -9.16
N ILE A 76 -12.75 10.48 -8.84
CA ILE A 76 -12.35 11.66 -8.06
C ILE A 76 -12.76 12.95 -8.78
N GLU A 77 -12.49 13.05 -10.09
CA GLU A 77 -12.91 14.22 -10.88
C GLU A 77 -14.43 14.44 -10.81
N TYR A 78 -15.20 13.38 -11.05
CA TYR A 78 -16.65 13.43 -10.99
C TYR A 78 -17.16 13.84 -9.61
N LEU A 79 -16.62 13.27 -8.53
CA LEU A 79 -17.06 13.57 -7.18
C LEU A 79 -16.78 15.03 -6.81
N LEU A 80 -15.61 15.56 -7.16
CA LEU A 80 -15.23 16.95 -6.90
C LEU A 80 -16.10 17.95 -7.69
N GLU A 81 -16.42 17.63 -8.95
CA GLU A 81 -17.28 18.48 -9.77
C GLU A 81 -18.73 18.45 -9.31
N LYS A 82 -19.23 17.28 -8.91
CA LYS A 82 -20.63 17.06 -8.56
C LYS A 82 -20.96 17.51 -7.13
N TYR A 83 -20.03 17.35 -6.20
CA TYR A 83 -20.23 17.59 -4.77
C TYR A 83 -19.20 18.63 -4.25
N PRO A 84 -19.52 19.94 -4.33
CA PRO A 84 -18.59 21.00 -3.94
C PRO A 84 -18.10 20.96 -2.48
N ASN A 85 -18.86 20.30 -1.59
CA ASN A 85 -18.57 20.14 -0.16
C ASN A 85 -18.22 18.68 0.19
N VAL A 86 -17.63 17.93 -0.76
CA VAL A 86 -17.17 16.57 -0.49
C VAL A 86 -15.96 16.59 0.44
N ASN A 87 -15.98 15.68 1.41
CA ASN A 87 -14.80 15.30 2.19
C ASN A 87 -14.37 13.90 1.72
N LEU A 88 -13.45 13.87 0.77
CA LEU A 88 -12.99 12.68 0.06
C LEU A 88 -11.71 12.13 0.68
N SER A 89 -11.80 10.92 1.21
CA SER A 89 -10.65 10.12 1.64
C SER A 89 -10.32 9.09 0.56
N ILE A 90 -9.09 9.10 0.05
CA ILE A 90 -8.61 8.19 -0.99
C ILE A 90 -7.66 7.19 -0.34
N LEU A 91 -8.03 5.92 -0.31
CA LEU A 91 -7.20 4.84 0.25
C LEU A 91 -6.69 3.95 -0.88
N ASP A 92 -5.37 3.79 -0.97
CA ASP A 92 -4.75 2.91 -1.97
C ASP A 92 -3.45 2.29 -1.45
N LEU A 93 -3.05 1.14 -1.99
CA LEU A 93 -1.89 0.38 -1.50
C LEU A 93 -0.56 0.96 -2.00
N SER A 94 -0.48 1.37 -3.26
CA SER A 94 0.73 1.93 -3.87
C SER A 94 0.50 3.32 -4.44
N SER A 95 1.55 4.13 -4.39
CA SER A 95 1.60 5.46 -5.00
C SER A 95 2.34 5.50 -6.33
N ASN A 96 2.82 4.35 -6.80
CA ASN A 96 3.69 4.25 -7.97
C ASN A 96 2.94 3.69 -9.19
N THR A 97 1.74 4.22 -9.45
CA THR A 97 0.99 3.97 -10.68
C THR A 97 1.13 5.17 -11.62
N THR A 98 0.97 4.95 -12.92
CA THR A 98 0.98 6.03 -13.93
C THR A 98 -0.09 7.09 -13.66
N TYR A 99 -1.21 6.72 -13.02
CA TYR A 99 -2.31 7.63 -12.67
C TYR A 99 -2.15 8.29 -11.31
N ALA A 100 -1.36 7.74 -10.40
CA ALA A 100 -1.15 8.32 -9.08
C ALA A 100 -0.68 9.77 -9.17
N SER A 101 0.26 10.08 -10.08
CA SER A 101 0.74 11.46 -10.27
C SER A 101 -0.36 12.44 -10.68
N GLU A 102 -1.30 11.99 -11.51
CA GLU A 102 -2.41 12.81 -12.01
C GLU A 102 -3.46 13.01 -10.92
N VAL A 103 -3.76 11.95 -10.17
CA VAL A 103 -4.61 12.04 -8.97
C VAL A 103 -4.01 13.02 -7.98
N LEU A 104 -2.70 12.95 -7.74
CA LEU A 104 -2.01 13.87 -6.85
C LEU A 104 -2.13 15.33 -7.31
N LYS A 105 -1.87 15.61 -8.58
CA LYS A 105 -2.00 16.97 -9.14
C LYS A 105 -3.41 17.50 -8.95
N LYS A 106 -4.42 16.66 -9.21
CA LYS A 106 -5.83 17.02 -9.01
C LYS A 106 -6.12 17.27 -7.54
N VAL A 107 -5.79 16.33 -6.65
CA VAL A 107 -6.03 16.42 -5.20
C VAL A 107 -5.33 17.62 -4.57
N ASN A 108 -4.11 17.97 -5.00
CA ASN A 108 -3.38 19.15 -4.52
C ASN A 108 -4.09 20.47 -4.84
N SER A 109 -5.01 20.47 -5.81
CA SER A 109 -5.86 21.63 -6.10
C SER A 109 -7.05 21.75 -5.12
N TYR A 110 -7.32 20.72 -4.32
CA TYR A 110 -8.43 20.61 -3.36
C TYR A 110 -7.95 20.09 -1.98
N PRO A 111 -6.94 20.71 -1.34
CA PRO A 111 -6.32 20.17 -0.12
C PRO A 111 -7.26 20.13 1.10
N GLU A 112 -8.32 20.95 1.11
CA GLU A 112 -9.32 20.96 2.18
C GLU A 112 -10.38 19.86 2.03
N GLN A 113 -10.60 19.38 0.79
CA GLN A 113 -11.64 18.40 0.46
C GLN A 113 -11.08 16.99 0.33
N CYS A 114 -9.82 16.85 -0.09
CA CYS A 114 -9.23 15.56 -0.43
C CYS A 114 -8.11 15.17 0.54
N THR A 115 -8.01 13.89 0.85
CA THR A 115 -6.89 13.34 1.62
C THR A 115 -6.50 11.98 1.06
N ILE A 116 -5.24 11.83 0.67
CA ILE A 116 -4.67 10.57 0.19
C ILE A 116 -4.04 9.83 1.37
N ILE A 117 -4.39 8.56 1.50
CA ILE A 117 -3.88 7.65 2.53
C ILE A 117 -3.33 6.42 1.80
N ILE A 118 -2.05 6.13 2.01
CA ILE A 118 -1.42 4.93 1.46
C ILE A 118 -1.47 3.81 2.50
N GLY A 119 -2.11 2.69 2.14
CA GLY A 119 -2.26 1.52 2.99
C GLY A 119 -3.24 0.50 2.43
N SER A 120 -3.19 -0.71 2.98
CA SER A 120 -4.07 -1.81 2.57
C SER A 120 -5.48 -1.67 3.14
N SER A 121 -6.50 -2.04 2.36
CA SER A 121 -7.88 -2.20 2.86
C SER A 121 -8.04 -3.35 3.84
N GLY A 122 -7.09 -4.30 3.88
CA GLY A 122 -7.05 -5.34 4.91
C GLY A 122 -6.52 -4.86 6.27
N ASN A 123 -5.89 -3.68 6.32
CA ASN A 123 -5.44 -3.11 7.58
C ASN A 123 -6.64 -2.58 8.38
N SER A 124 -7.21 -3.44 9.23
CA SER A 124 -8.45 -3.17 9.93
C SER A 124 -8.37 -1.95 10.85
N GLU A 125 -7.22 -1.72 11.50
CA GLU A 125 -7.02 -0.55 12.37
C GLU A 125 -6.97 0.74 11.57
N LEU A 126 -6.27 0.73 10.42
CA LEU A 126 -6.22 1.87 9.51
C LEU A 126 -7.61 2.21 9.00
N VAL A 127 -8.35 1.21 8.50
CA VAL A 127 -9.70 1.42 7.97
C VAL A 127 -10.62 1.97 9.06
N MET A 128 -10.59 1.39 10.27
CA MET A 128 -11.41 1.89 11.39
C MET A 128 -11.07 3.35 11.72
N LYS A 129 -9.78 3.68 11.83
CA LYS A 129 -9.30 5.04 12.08
C LYS A 129 -9.84 6.02 11.03
N ILE A 130 -9.75 5.69 9.74
CA ILE A 130 -10.26 6.52 8.65
C ILE A 130 -11.78 6.72 8.78
N LEU A 131 -12.53 5.63 8.98
CA LEU A 131 -13.99 5.69 9.10
C LEU A 131 -14.43 6.57 10.27
N GLU A 132 -13.76 6.48 11.41
CA GLU A 132 -14.08 7.25 12.62
C GLU A 132 -13.66 8.72 12.51
N GLU A 133 -12.39 8.99 12.21
CA GLU A 133 -11.85 10.36 12.18
C GLU A 133 -12.49 11.21 11.09
N ARG A 134 -12.75 10.62 9.92
CA ARG A 134 -13.33 11.30 8.76
C ARG A 134 -14.85 11.22 8.71
N LYS A 135 -15.48 10.57 9.69
CA LYS A 135 -16.95 10.40 9.78
C LYS A 135 -17.57 9.89 8.47
N ILE A 136 -16.90 8.91 7.86
CA ILE A 136 -17.29 8.37 6.55
C ILE A 136 -18.72 7.83 6.61
N ASP A 137 -19.57 8.27 5.69
CA ASP A 137 -20.92 7.74 5.53
C ASP A 137 -21.11 6.98 4.22
N THR A 138 -20.20 7.16 3.27
CA THR A 138 -20.25 6.56 1.95
C THR A 138 -18.92 5.91 1.60
N VAL A 139 -18.96 4.67 1.12
CA VAL A 139 -17.77 3.97 0.61
C VAL A 139 -17.97 3.59 -0.85
N LEU A 140 -16.99 3.95 -1.69
CA LEU A 140 -16.81 3.42 -3.02
C LEU A 140 -15.63 2.45 -3.00
N TYR A 141 -15.91 1.15 -3.11
CA TYR A 141 -14.89 0.11 -3.08
C TYR A 141 -14.56 -0.31 -4.51
N ASN A 142 -13.50 0.28 -5.06
CA ASN A 142 -13.01 -0.10 -6.38
C ASN A 142 -12.16 -1.36 -6.30
N VAL A 143 -12.68 -2.49 -6.79
CA VAL A 143 -11.92 -3.76 -6.82
C VAL A 143 -10.87 -3.77 -7.93
N TRP A 144 -10.90 -2.79 -8.85
CA TRP A 144 -9.95 -2.63 -9.96
C TRP A 144 -8.61 -2.02 -9.54
N ASN A 145 -8.10 -2.35 -8.35
CA ASN A 145 -6.80 -1.82 -7.95
C ASN A 145 -5.68 -2.43 -8.83
N ASP A 146 -4.95 -1.55 -9.54
CA ASP A 146 -3.89 -1.86 -10.51
C ASP A 146 -2.66 -2.54 -9.87
N ASP A 147 -2.52 -2.58 -8.54
CA ASP A 147 -1.35 -3.21 -7.89
C ASP A 147 -1.28 -4.74 -8.01
N ALA A 148 -2.28 -5.40 -8.60
CA ALA A 148 -2.12 -6.76 -9.09
C ALA A 148 -1.14 -6.86 -10.30
N ILE A 149 -0.73 -5.73 -10.88
CA ILE A 149 0.08 -5.64 -12.11
C ILE A 149 1.58 -5.47 -11.81
N SER A 150 1.96 -4.86 -10.67
CA SER A 150 3.39 -4.60 -10.38
C SER A 150 4.12 -5.78 -9.73
N ALA A 151 3.40 -6.74 -9.15
CA ALA A 151 3.98 -7.93 -8.53
C ALA A 151 4.12 -9.08 -9.55
N ALA A 152 5.12 -8.95 -10.41
CA ALA A 152 5.71 -10.00 -11.25
C ALA A 152 4.81 -10.63 -12.33
N HIS A 153 5.23 -10.47 -13.58
CA HIS A 153 4.97 -11.32 -14.74
C HIS A 153 4.14 -12.59 -14.45
N LYS A 154 2.81 -12.42 -14.50
CA LYS A 154 1.71 -13.38 -14.69
C LYS A 154 0.52 -12.91 -13.85
N MET A 155 -0.45 -12.29 -14.53
CA MET A 155 -1.72 -11.80 -14.00
C MET A 155 -2.63 -12.88 -13.38
N ASP A 156 -2.15 -14.12 -13.23
CA ASP A 156 -2.90 -15.30 -12.79
C ASP A 156 -2.25 -15.99 -11.58
N HIS A 157 -1.70 -15.21 -10.65
CA HIS A 157 -1.14 -15.74 -9.41
C HIS A 157 -2.22 -15.88 -8.33
N ALA A 158 -2.49 -17.11 -7.88
CA ALA A 158 -3.51 -17.44 -6.86
C ALA A 158 -3.46 -16.56 -5.61
N GLU A 159 -2.26 -16.11 -5.23
CA GLU A 159 -2.04 -15.28 -4.05
C GLU A 159 -2.66 -13.88 -4.16
N CYS A 160 -2.64 -13.25 -5.34
CA CYS A 160 -3.27 -11.93 -5.55
C CYS A 160 -4.78 -11.99 -5.32
N PHE A 161 -5.41 -13.08 -5.73
CA PHE A 161 -6.85 -13.29 -5.59
C PHE A 161 -7.25 -13.62 -4.17
N ARG A 162 -6.49 -14.50 -3.49
CA ARG A 162 -6.68 -14.80 -2.07
C ARG A 162 -6.59 -13.52 -1.24
N LYS A 163 -5.60 -12.67 -1.54
CA LYS A 163 -5.42 -11.37 -0.89
C LYS A 163 -6.59 -10.44 -1.14
N THR A 164 -7.08 -10.32 -2.37
CA THR A 164 -8.24 -9.48 -2.71
C THR A 164 -9.48 -9.84 -1.88
N LEU A 165 -9.81 -11.13 -1.80
CA LEU A 165 -10.93 -11.61 -0.99
C LEU A 165 -10.69 -11.40 0.51
N SER A 166 -9.49 -11.67 1.01
CA SER A 166 -9.12 -11.45 2.42
C SER A 166 -9.29 -9.99 2.81
N CYS A 167 -8.72 -9.07 2.02
CA CYS A 167 -8.78 -7.64 2.30
C CYS A 167 -10.22 -7.11 2.28
N LEU A 168 -11.06 -7.53 1.32
CA LEU A 168 -12.46 -7.14 1.34
C LEU A 168 -13.20 -7.70 2.57
N THR A 169 -12.93 -8.96 2.94
CA THR A 169 -13.59 -9.59 4.08
C THR A 169 -13.24 -8.86 5.38
N GLU A 170 -11.96 -8.51 5.57
CA GLU A 170 -11.47 -7.69 6.68
C GLU A 170 -12.11 -6.28 6.65
N PHE A 171 -12.18 -5.65 5.48
CA PHE A 171 -12.82 -4.34 5.32
C PHE A 171 -14.30 -4.38 5.71
N LEU A 172 -15.05 -5.40 5.26
CA LEU A 172 -16.47 -5.56 5.58
C LEU A 172 -16.71 -5.80 7.07
N GLN A 173 -15.82 -6.53 7.73
CA GLN A 173 -15.85 -6.71 9.18
C GLN A 173 -15.71 -5.36 9.92
N VAL A 174 -14.80 -4.50 9.46
CA VAL A 174 -14.62 -3.16 10.04
C VAL A 174 -15.83 -2.27 9.77
N VAL A 175 -16.35 -2.27 8.54
CA VAL A 175 -17.57 -1.52 8.17
C VAL A 175 -18.75 -1.94 9.03
N GLN A 176 -18.91 -3.24 9.26
CA GLN A 176 -19.94 -3.78 10.14
C GLN A 176 -19.82 -3.23 11.56
N CYS A 177 -18.61 -3.26 12.14
CA CYS A 177 -18.35 -2.74 13.47
C CYS A 177 -18.58 -1.22 13.56
N TYR A 178 -18.23 -0.49 12.50
CA TYR A 178 -18.36 0.96 12.43
C TYR A 178 -19.84 1.42 12.43
N GLY A 179 -20.70 0.74 11.68
CA GLY A 179 -22.16 0.85 11.79
C GLY A 179 -22.81 2.19 11.41
N LYS A 180 -22.05 3.18 10.91
CA LYS A 180 -22.57 4.51 10.53
C LYS A 180 -22.65 4.76 9.02
N LEU A 181 -22.30 3.78 8.18
CA LEU A 181 -22.43 3.93 6.73
C LEU A 181 -23.90 4.09 6.34
N LYS A 182 -24.15 5.01 5.41
CA LYS A 182 -25.41 5.19 4.68
C LYS A 182 -25.41 4.42 3.37
N LYS A 183 -24.25 4.30 2.71
CA LYS A 183 -24.13 3.60 1.42
C LYS A 183 -22.74 3.02 1.20
N PHE A 184 -22.68 1.79 0.72
CA PHE A 184 -21.46 1.13 0.26
C PHE A 184 -21.66 0.64 -1.17
N ILE A 185 -20.79 1.02 -2.10
CA ILE A 185 -20.87 0.60 -3.50
C ILE A 185 -19.65 -0.25 -3.81
N PHE A 186 -19.88 -1.52 -4.13
CA PHE A 186 -18.85 -2.38 -4.68
C PHE A 186 -18.80 -2.21 -6.20
N ILE A 187 -17.66 -1.78 -6.72
CA ILE A 187 -17.44 -1.60 -8.16
C ILE A 187 -16.77 -2.88 -8.66
N GLY A 188 -17.57 -3.76 -9.26
CA GLY A 188 -17.17 -5.02 -9.87
C GLY A 188 -17.05 -4.94 -11.39
N SER A 189 -17.16 -6.09 -12.06
CA SER A 189 -17.02 -6.18 -13.52
C SER A 189 -17.80 -7.36 -14.09
N GLU A 190 -18.20 -7.26 -15.36
CA GLU A 190 -18.92 -8.30 -16.10
C GLU A 190 -18.14 -9.61 -16.24
N VAL A 191 -16.83 -9.62 -15.96
CA VAL A 191 -16.00 -10.84 -15.98
C VAL A 191 -16.54 -11.94 -15.06
N VAL A 192 -17.36 -11.59 -14.06
CA VAL A 192 -18.08 -12.55 -13.20
C VAL A 192 -19.06 -13.42 -13.97
N TYR A 193 -19.54 -12.97 -15.13
CA TYR A 193 -20.42 -13.74 -16.00
C TYR A 193 -19.66 -14.70 -16.92
N GLY A 194 -18.36 -14.53 -17.13
CA GLY A 194 -17.58 -15.31 -18.10
C GLY A 194 -18.09 -15.14 -19.54
N THR A 195 -18.08 -16.23 -20.31
CA THR A 195 -18.41 -16.25 -21.75
C THR A 195 -19.90 -16.40 -22.07
N GLN A 196 -20.77 -16.06 -21.13
CA GLN A 196 -22.22 -16.22 -21.31
C GLN A 196 -22.78 -15.24 -22.34
N ALA A 197 -23.66 -15.74 -23.22
CA ALA A 197 -24.24 -14.98 -24.33
C ALA A 197 -25.25 -13.90 -23.89
N SER A 198 -25.87 -14.05 -22.73
CA SER A 198 -26.82 -13.08 -22.18
C SER A 198 -26.52 -12.84 -20.71
N LYS A 199 -26.03 -11.63 -20.40
CA LYS A 199 -25.61 -11.23 -19.06
C LYS A 199 -26.60 -10.19 -18.52
N VAL A 200 -27.53 -10.64 -17.69
CA VAL A 200 -28.43 -9.81 -16.89
C VAL A 200 -28.10 -10.03 -15.41
N GLU A 201 -28.53 -9.14 -14.51
CA GLU A 201 -28.16 -9.22 -13.09
C GLU A 201 -28.62 -10.50 -12.40
N THR A 202 -29.66 -11.16 -12.93
CA THR A 202 -30.16 -12.46 -12.46
C THR A 202 -29.46 -13.66 -13.10
N THR A 203 -28.61 -13.45 -14.10
CA THR A 203 -27.81 -14.52 -14.72
C THR A 203 -26.84 -15.09 -13.68
N ALA A 204 -26.76 -16.41 -13.60
CA ALA A 204 -25.81 -17.08 -12.72
C ALA A 204 -24.37 -16.72 -13.11
N THR A 205 -23.56 -16.28 -12.15
CA THR A 205 -22.15 -15.94 -12.39
C THR A 205 -21.34 -17.20 -12.72
N LYS A 206 -20.53 -17.14 -13.78
CA LYS A 206 -19.70 -18.25 -14.26
C LYS A 206 -18.32 -17.73 -14.72
N PRO A 207 -17.49 -17.22 -13.80
CA PRO A 207 -16.21 -16.62 -14.15
C PRO A 207 -15.28 -17.65 -14.83
N CYS A 208 -14.55 -17.20 -15.85
CA CYS A 208 -13.60 -18.03 -16.62
C CYS A 208 -12.13 -17.66 -16.37
N SER A 209 -11.87 -16.72 -15.45
CA SER A 209 -10.52 -16.30 -15.05
C SER A 209 -10.43 -16.22 -13.54
N LEU A 210 -9.22 -16.33 -12.97
CA LEU A 210 -9.04 -16.19 -11.53
C LEU A 210 -9.43 -14.77 -11.05
N LYS A 211 -9.18 -13.74 -11.87
CA LYS A 211 -9.68 -12.36 -11.62
C LYS A 211 -11.20 -12.33 -11.51
N GLY A 212 -11.91 -12.91 -12.47
CA GLY A 212 -13.37 -13.00 -12.43
C GLY A 212 -13.86 -13.80 -11.22
N ALA A 213 -13.17 -14.88 -10.85
CA ALA A 213 -13.51 -15.70 -9.69
C ALA A 213 -13.34 -14.93 -8.38
N ALA A 214 -12.27 -14.14 -8.24
CA ALA A 214 -12.00 -13.31 -7.06
C ALA A 214 -13.06 -12.21 -6.89
N ILE A 215 -13.41 -11.51 -7.97
CA ILE A 215 -14.47 -10.48 -7.95
C ILE A 215 -15.81 -11.13 -7.59
N ASN A 216 -16.13 -12.29 -8.18
CA ASN A 216 -17.37 -12.99 -7.86
C ASN A 216 -17.42 -13.46 -6.39
N ALA A 217 -16.30 -13.96 -5.85
CA ALA A 217 -16.20 -14.32 -4.44
C ALA A 217 -16.40 -13.10 -3.53
N CYS A 218 -15.86 -11.95 -3.91
CA CYS A 218 -16.06 -10.67 -3.22
C CYS A 218 -17.53 -10.23 -3.24
N GLU A 219 -18.22 -10.31 -4.39
CA GLU A 219 -19.64 -10.01 -4.50
C GLU A 219 -20.49 -10.93 -3.61
N MET A 220 -20.16 -12.23 -3.58
CA MET A 220 -20.86 -13.19 -2.73
C MET A 220 -20.61 -12.94 -1.24
N MET A 221 -19.38 -12.57 -0.87
CA MET A 221 -19.05 -12.16 0.49
C MET A 221 -19.86 -10.92 0.90
N LEU A 222 -19.89 -9.88 0.06
CA LEU A 222 -20.72 -8.69 0.30
C LEU A 222 -22.20 -9.05 0.46
N ARG A 223 -22.73 -9.94 -0.38
CA ARG A 223 -24.12 -10.42 -0.29
C ARG A 223 -24.41 -11.08 1.04
N SER A 224 -23.47 -11.85 1.58
CA SER A 224 -23.62 -12.49 2.90
C SER A 224 -23.72 -11.44 4.02
N TYR A 225 -22.94 -10.35 3.93
CA TYR A 225 -22.96 -9.25 4.90
C TYR A 225 -24.23 -8.39 4.80
N ILE A 226 -24.72 -8.12 3.58
CA ILE A 226 -26.02 -7.47 3.37
C ILE A 226 -27.13 -8.30 4.02
N THR A 227 -27.12 -9.62 3.80
CA THR A 227 -28.17 -10.52 4.29
C THR A 227 -28.12 -10.68 5.81
N SER A 228 -26.94 -10.86 6.38
CA SER A 228 -26.75 -11.20 7.80
C SER A 228 -26.74 -9.97 8.71
N TYR A 229 -26.16 -8.87 8.23
CA TYR A 229 -25.88 -7.68 9.04
C TYR A 229 -26.57 -6.41 8.53
N ARG A 230 -27.31 -6.49 7.41
CA ARG A 230 -28.02 -5.34 6.81
C ARG A 230 -27.10 -4.15 6.50
N ILE A 231 -25.86 -4.41 6.13
CA ILE A 231 -24.96 -3.37 5.61
C ILE A 231 -25.63 -2.72 4.39
N PRO A 232 -25.69 -1.38 4.31
CA PRO A 232 -26.37 -0.68 3.23
C PRO A 232 -25.51 -0.66 1.95
N ALA A 233 -25.30 -1.85 1.38
CA ALA A 233 -24.42 -2.04 0.23
C ALA A 233 -25.19 -2.38 -1.06
N LEU A 234 -24.63 -2.01 -2.20
CA LEU A 234 -25.05 -2.42 -3.54
C LEU A 234 -23.84 -2.72 -4.41
N THR A 235 -24.06 -3.40 -5.53
CA THR A 235 -23.00 -3.75 -6.48
C THR A 235 -23.26 -3.09 -7.83
N VAL A 236 -22.20 -2.55 -8.42
CA VAL A 236 -22.17 -2.06 -9.79
C VAL A 236 -21.22 -2.94 -10.60
N ARG A 237 -21.71 -3.60 -11.66
CA ARG A 237 -20.88 -4.39 -12.58
C ARG A 237 -20.61 -3.58 -13.83
N LEU A 238 -19.35 -3.16 -14.02
CA LEU A 238 -18.92 -2.45 -15.22
C LEU A 238 -18.61 -3.43 -16.35
N SER A 239 -18.69 -2.99 -17.60
CA SER A 239 -18.09 -3.75 -18.71
C SER A 239 -16.61 -4.03 -18.47
N ALA A 240 -16.11 -5.10 -19.08
CA ALA A 240 -14.80 -5.67 -18.82
C ALA A 240 -13.67 -4.81 -19.39
N PHE A 241 -13.94 -3.97 -20.37
CA PHE A 241 -12.95 -3.05 -20.92
C PHE A 241 -13.42 -1.61 -20.77
N LEU A 242 -12.66 -0.82 -20.02
CA LEU A 242 -12.86 0.62 -19.86
C LEU A 242 -11.90 1.37 -20.76
N TYR A 243 -12.38 2.38 -21.49
CA TYR A 243 -11.57 3.17 -22.43
C TYR A 243 -11.94 4.65 -22.42
N GLY A 244 -11.05 5.51 -22.93
CA GLY A 244 -11.35 6.93 -23.16
C GLY A 244 -10.54 7.90 -22.30
N GLY A 245 -10.76 9.20 -22.52
CA GLY A 245 -10.05 10.24 -21.79
C GLY A 245 -8.52 10.18 -21.94
N ILE A 246 -7.83 10.65 -20.92
CA ILE A 246 -6.39 10.50 -20.72
C ILE A 246 -6.11 9.03 -20.37
N MET A 247 -5.79 8.26 -21.39
CA MET A 247 -5.47 6.84 -21.28
C MET A 247 -4.02 6.58 -21.72
N ASP A 248 -3.25 5.87 -20.89
CA ASP A 248 -1.94 5.33 -21.28
C ASP A 248 -2.12 3.99 -22.00
N ILE A 249 -1.96 4.01 -23.33
CA ILE A 249 -2.14 2.84 -24.19
C ILE A 249 -1.04 1.78 -23.91
N ASN A 250 0.15 2.20 -23.47
CA ASN A 250 1.28 1.28 -23.26
C ASN A 250 1.06 0.35 -22.07
N LEU A 251 0.36 0.81 -21.02
CA LEU A 251 0.03 -0.02 -19.84
C LEU A 251 -0.97 -1.13 -20.15
N LEU A 252 -1.76 -0.97 -21.21
CA LEU A 252 -2.80 -1.93 -21.58
C LEU A 252 -2.26 -3.06 -22.47
N ILE A 253 -1.16 -2.83 -23.19
CA ILE A 253 -0.54 -3.84 -24.07
C ILE A 253 -0.05 -5.03 -23.25
N ASP A 254 0.41 -4.79 -22.02
CA ASP A 254 0.84 -5.82 -21.06
C ASP A 254 -0.32 -6.57 -20.39
N GLN A 255 -1.58 -6.18 -20.63
CA GLN A 255 -2.78 -6.84 -20.07
C GLN A 255 -3.38 -7.92 -21.00
N ASP A 256 -2.83 -8.11 -22.20
CA ASP A 256 -3.43 -8.90 -23.28
C ASP A 256 -3.10 -10.41 -23.20
N ASP A 257 -3.32 -11.01 -22.02
CA ASP A 257 -3.27 -12.46 -21.78
C ASP A 257 -4.67 -13.11 -21.85
N SER A 258 -5.66 -12.41 -22.41
CA SER A 258 -7.07 -12.84 -22.38
C SER A 258 -7.49 -13.70 -23.59
N GLU A 259 -6.64 -14.63 -24.03
CA GLU A 259 -6.93 -15.53 -25.17
C GLU A 259 -8.22 -16.37 -24.98
N GLU A 260 -8.68 -16.58 -23.74
CA GLU A 260 -9.88 -17.36 -23.43
C GLU A 260 -11.17 -16.52 -23.24
N LEU A 261 -11.09 -15.19 -23.22
CA LEU A 261 -12.28 -14.34 -23.14
C LEU A 261 -12.86 -14.16 -24.55
N GLY A 262 -14.16 -14.44 -24.73
CA GLY A 262 -14.88 -14.11 -25.95
C GLY A 262 -15.01 -12.59 -26.15
N SER A 263 -16.02 -12.14 -26.89
CA SER A 263 -16.27 -10.70 -26.99
C SER A 263 -16.55 -10.08 -25.62
N VAL A 264 -15.95 -8.92 -25.35
CA VAL A 264 -16.02 -8.20 -24.07
C VAL A 264 -16.65 -6.83 -24.25
N GLY A 265 -17.43 -6.37 -23.28
CA GLY A 265 -18.05 -5.06 -23.32
C GLY A 265 -17.03 -3.93 -23.29
N LEU A 266 -17.23 -2.94 -24.16
CA LEU A 266 -16.38 -1.77 -24.33
C LEU A 266 -17.07 -0.50 -23.81
N LEU A 267 -16.75 -0.07 -22.59
CA LEU A 267 -17.44 1.04 -21.93
C LEU A 267 -16.54 2.27 -21.78
N HIS A 268 -17.04 3.43 -22.22
CA HIS A 268 -16.31 4.67 -22.10
C HIS A 268 -16.21 5.09 -20.62
N ILE A 269 -15.04 5.57 -20.20
CA ILE A 269 -14.74 5.88 -18.80
C ILE A 269 -15.69 6.92 -18.21
N GLN A 270 -16.05 7.94 -19.00
CA GLN A 270 -17.03 8.94 -18.58
C GLN A 270 -18.42 8.33 -18.34
N ASP A 271 -18.85 7.42 -19.22
CA ASP A 271 -20.13 6.73 -19.06
C ASP A 271 -20.11 5.81 -17.84
N ALA A 272 -18.99 5.11 -17.59
CA ALA A 272 -18.79 4.28 -16.41
C ALA A 272 -18.93 5.09 -15.11
N VAL A 273 -18.23 6.22 -15.01
CA VAL A 273 -18.28 7.07 -13.82
C VAL A 273 -19.65 7.72 -13.62
N LEU A 274 -20.31 8.14 -14.70
CA LEU A 274 -21.71 8.59 -14.63
C LEU A 274 -22.65 7.48 -14.14
N GLY A 275 -22.39 6.23 -14.51
CA GLY A 275 -23.16 5.06 -14.05
C GLY A 275 -22.97 4.78 -12.57
N ILE A 276 -21.72 4.83 -12.10
CA ILE A 276 -21.39 4.74 -10.66
C ILE A 276 -22.06 5.88 -9.89
N GLY A 277 -21.99 7.11 -10.41
CA GLY A 277 -22.66 8.28 -9.83
C GLY A 277 -24.17 8.13 -9.76
N ALA A 278 -24.80 7.58 -10.80
CA ALA A 278 -26.24 7.31 -10.80
C ALA A 278 -26.62 6.24 -9.77
N ALA A 279 -25.82 5.19 -9.61
CA ALA A 279 -25.99 4.19 -8.55
C ALA A 279 -25.78 4.80 -7.15
N LEU A 280 -24.84 5.74 -7.01
CA LEU A 280 -24.62 6.49 -5.78
C LEU A 280 -25.82 7.34 -5.38
N GLU A 281 -26.47 8.01 -6.33
CA GLU A 281 -27.68 8.79 -6.04
C GLU A 281 -28.92 7.91 -5.82
N ARG A 282 -29.16 6.92 -6.70
CA ARG A 282 -30.47 6.27 -6.84
C ARG A 282 -30.46 4.76 -6.63
N GLY A 283 -29.29 4.16 -6.55
CA GLY A 283 -29.15 2.71 -6.39
C GLY A 283 -29.80 2.21 -5.11
N ARG A 284 -30.55 1.12 -5.24
CA ARG A 284 -31.22 0.46 -4.12
C ARG A 284 -30.26 -0.47 -3.39
N ILE A 285 -30.30 -0.43 -2.06
CA ILE A 285 -29.52 -1.32 -1.20
C ILE A 285 -29.89 -2.78 -1.49
N GLY A 286 -28.89 -3.65 -1.59
CA GLY A 286 -29.04 -5.09 -1.86
C GLY A 286 -29.11 -5.43 -3.35
N GLU A 287 -29.22 -4.45 -4.23
CA GLU A 287 -29.33 -4.66 -5.66
C GLU A 287 -27.96 -4.69 -6.36
N VAL A 288 -27.95 -5.35 -7.51
CA VAL A 288 -26.87 -5.31 -8.49
C VAL A 288 -27.33 -4.47 -9.68
N TYR A 289 -26.45 -3.67 -10.26
CA TYR A 289 -26.69 -2.91 -11.48
C TYR A 289 -25.58 -3.16 -12.49
N ASN A 290 -25.95 -3.63 -13.68
CA ASN A 290 -25.05 -3.69 -14.82
C ASN A 290 -24.95 -2.30 -15.46
N ILE A 291 -23.73 -1.80 -15.55
CA ILE A 291 -23.40 -0.55 -16.25
C ILE A 291 -22.59 -0.97 -17.46
N GLY A 292 -23.32 -1.27 -18.54
CA GLY A 292 -22.81 -1.86 -19.77
C GLY A 292 -22.67 -0.89 -20.93
N SER A 293 -21.85 -1.30 -21.89
CA SER A 293 -21.52 -0.62 -23.13
C SER A 293 -22.65 -0.62 -24.19
N HIS A 294 -22.41 0.11 -25.28
CA HIS A 294 -23.21 0.01 -26.52
C HIS A 294 -22.83 -1.20 -27.38
N CYS A 295 -21.65 -1.76 -27.17
CA CYS A 295 -21.11 -2.84 -27.99
C CYS A 295 -20.08 -3.67 -27.22
N ASP A 296 -19.89 -4.89 -27.68
CA ASP A 296 -18.77 -5.72 -27.29
C ASP A 296 -17.71 -5.69 -28.38
N CYS A 297 -16.44 -5.83 -28.02
CA CYS A 297 -15.30 -5.84 -28.93
C CYS A 297 -14.47 -7.11 -28.76
N SER A 298 -13.49 -7.29 -29.64
CA SER A 298 -12.43 -8.27 -29.43
C SER A 298 -11.61 -7.90 -28.18
N PRO A 299 -11.17 -8.88 -27.37
CA PRO A 299 -10.23 -8.63 -26.28
C PRO A 299 -8.93 -7.95 -26.75
N HIS A 300 -8.54 -8.15 -28.01
CA HIS A 300 -7.34 -7.53 -28.61
C HIS A 300 -7.52 -6.06 -29.01
N LEU A 301 -8.59 -5.39 -28.58
CA LEU A 301 -8.87 -4.00 -28.94
C LEU A 301 -7.69 -3.07 -28.61
N VAL A 302 -6.96 -3.30 -27.52
CA VAL A 302 -5.79 -2.50 -27.16
C VAL A 302 -4.74 -2.52 -28.27
N ARG A 303 -4.39 -3.73 -28.76
CA ARG A 303 -3.44 -3.89 -29.86
C ARG A 303 -3.97 -3.24 -31.13
N LEU A 304 -5.28 -3.31 -31.38
CA LEU A 304 -5.90 -2.63 -32.51
C LEU A 304 -5.80 -1.10 -32.38
N ILE A 305 -6.03 -0.53 -31.19
CA ILE A 305 -5.89 0.92 -30.96
C ILE A 305 -4.42 1.36 -31.13
N ALA A 306 -3.46 0.55 -30.67
CA ALA A 306 -2.04 0.82 -30.86
C ALA A 306 -1.66 0.81 -32.36
N ARG A 307 -2.10 -0.21 -33.10
CA ARG A 307 -1.87 -0.32 -34.56
C ARG A 307 -2.58 0.78 -35.36
N LEU A 308 -3.77 1.17 -34.93
CA LEU A 308 -4.52 2.30 -35.49
C LEU A 308 -3.74 3.61 -35.32
N LYS A 309 -3.12 3.79 -34.14
CA LYS A 309 -2.27 4.95 -33.84
C LYS A 309 -1.00 4.98 -34.70
N GLU A 310 -0.41 3.82 -34.96
CA GLU A 310 0.76 3.68 -35.86
C GLU A 310 0.39 3.80 -37.34
N GLY A 311 -0.90 3.92 -37.67
CA GLY A 311 -1.41 4.01 -39.04
C GLY A 311 -1.37 2.68 -39.80
N GLU A 312 -1.19 1.56 -39.10
CA GLU A 312 -1.13 0.22 -39.70
C GLU A 312 -2.50 -0.31 -40.13
N ILE A 313 -3.56 0.15 -39.46
CA ILE A 313 -4.95 -0.26 -39.72
C ILE A 313 -5.86 0.97 -39.78
N SER A 314 -7.02 0.81 -40.41
CA SER A 314 -8.10 1.81 -40.41
C SER A 314 -9.12 1.57 -39.29
N MET A 315 -9.89 2.60 -38.92
CA MET A 315 -10.93 2.48 -37.87
C MET A 315 -11.99 1.42 -38.23
N ASP A 316 -12.27 1.26 -39.52
CA ASP A 316 -13.27 0.32 -40.03
C ASP A 316 -12.87 -1.16 -39.85
N GLU A 317 -11.60 -1.42 -39.51
CA GLU A 317 -11.09 -2.77 -39.21
C GLU A 317 -11.35 -3.19 -37.75
N ILE A 318 -11.81 -2.28 -36.90
CA ILE A 318 -12.20 -2.60 -35.52
C ILE A 318 -13.61 -3.18 -35.51
N SER A 319 -13.69 -4.51 -35.54
CA SER A 319 -14.97 -5.23 -35.45
C SER A 319 -15.59 -5.11 -34.06
N VAL A 320 -16.83 -4.65 -34.02
CA VAL A 320 -17.68 -4.58 -32.81
C VAL A 320 -18.93 -5.44 -33.00
N SER A 321 -19.46 -5.97 -31.91
CA SER A 321 -20.66 -6.80 -31.87
C SER A 321 -21.70 -6.24 -30.89
N PRO A 322 -22.98 -6.66 -30.99
CA PRO A 322 -24.00 -6.24 -30.03
C PRO A 322 -23.62 -6.60 -28.59
N PRO A 323 -23.99 -5.78 -27.59
CA PRO A 323 -23.54 -5.98 -26.23
C PRO A 323 -24.20 -7.23 -25.61
N THR A 324 -23.39 -8.08 -25.00
CA THR A 324 -23.89 -9.29 -24.29
C THR A 324 -24.40 -8.96 -22.88
N MET A 325 -23.96 -7.85 -22.29
CA MET A 325 -24.43 -7.37 -20.98
C MET A 325 -25.54 -6.32 -21.11
N SER A 326 -26.70 -6.61 -20.54
CA SER A 326 -27.84 -5.69 -20.55
C SER A 326 -27.71 -4.63 -19.45
N SER A 327 -27.91 -3.37 -19.84
CA SER A 327 -28.02 -2.21 -18.93
C SER A 327 -29.48 -1.82 -18.63
N MET A 328 -30.47 -2.63 -19.02
CA MET A 328 -31.90 -2.25 -18.96
C MET A 328 -32.35 -1.85 -17.54
N LYS A 329 -31.85 -2.53 -16.51
CA LYS A 329 -32.17 -2.20 -15.12
C LYS A 329 -31.61 -0.84 -14.71
N ALA A 330 -30.38 -0.52 -15.13
CA ALA A 330 -29.79 0.79 -14.88
C ALA A 330 -30.53 1.91 -15.63
N GLU A 331 -31.01 1.64 -16.85
CA GLU A 331 -31.83 2.58 -17.61
C GLU A 331 -33.14 2.92 -16.88
N LEU A 332 -33.83 1.91 -16.36
CA LEU A 332 -35.14 2.06 -15.72
C LEU A 332 -35.07 2.62 -14.29
N GLU A 333 -34.09 2.17 -13.49
CA GLU A 333 -34.03 2.51 -12.06
C GLU A 333 -33.07 3.64 -11.75
N LEU A 334 -31.96 3.75 -12.49
CA LEU A 334 -30.94 4.77 -12.26
C LEU A 334 -31.08 5.96 -13.22
N PHE A 335 -31.90 5.83 -14.26
CA PHE A 335 -31.98 6.77 -15.39
C PHE A 335 -30.61 6.99 -16.04
N TRP A 336 -29.83 5.92 -16.14
CA TRP A 336 -28.51 5.93 -16.75
C TRP A 336 -28.47 5.05 -17.99
N LYS A 337 -27.81 5.55 -19.03
CA LYS A 337 -27.48 4.81 -20.25
C LYS A 337 -26.14 5.33 -20.76
N ALA A 338 -25.31 4.44 -21.30
CA ALA A 338 -24.11 4.86 -22.03
C ALA A 338 -24.51 5.82 -23.17
N LYS A 339 -23.67 6.81 -23.45
CA LYS A 339 -23.92 7.83 -24.48
C LYS A 339 -22.83 7.89 -25.54
N ILE A 340 -21.60 7.59 -25.16
CA ILE A 340 -20.43 7.74 -26.02
C ILE A 340 -20.24 6.46 -26.83
N SER A 341 -20.12 6.63 -28.15
CA SER A 341 -19.88 5.50 -29.05
C SER A 341 -18.41 5.05 -29.03
N HIS A 342 -18.14 3.83 -29.50
CA HIS A 342 -16.77 3.31 -29.61
C HIS A 342 -15.89 4.20 -30.49
N SER A 343 -16.42 4.67 -31.64
CA SER A 343 -15.69 5.53 -32.56
C SER A 343 -15.35 6.89 -31.94
N GLU A 344 -16.31 7.55 -31.29
CA GLU A 344 -16.09 8.82 -30.58
C GLU A 344 -15.00 8.69 -29.52
N GLY A 345 -15.09 7.66 -28.67
CA GLY A 345 -14.11 7.47 -27.59
C GLY A 345 -12.71 7.08 -28.10
N ILE A 346 -12.60 6.30 -29.18
CA ILE A 346 -11.28 5.99 -29.78
C ILE A 346 -10.67 7.25 -30.41
N HIS A 347 -11.47 8.06 -31.10
CA HIS A 347 -11.00 9.35 -31.62
C HIS A 347 -10.50 10.29 -30.51
N GLU A 348 -11.18 10.32 -29.37
CA GLU A 348 -10.74 11.08 -28.20
C GLU A 348 -9.35 10.63 -27.70
N ILE A 349 -9.13 9.31 -27.59
CA ILE A 349 -7.84 8.75 -27.16
C ILE A 349 -6.73 9.16 -28.12
N LEU A 350 -6.95 9.00 -29.43
CA LEU A 350 -5.96 9.35 -30.46
C LEU A 350 -5.57 10.83 -30.39
N ALA A 351 -6.55 11.72 -30.17
CA ALA A 351 -6.31 13.15 -30.06
C ALA A 351 -5.53 13.56 -28.79
N LYS A 352 -5.71 12.84 -27.67
CA LYS A 352 -5.12 13.21 -26.36
C LYS A 352 -3.77 12.54 -26.06
N SER A 353 -3.43 11.43 -26.73
CA SER A 353 -2.34 10.53 -26.27
C SER A 353 -0.88 11.00 -26.50
N GLU A 354 -0.58 11.89 -27.45
CA GLU A 354 0.83 12.23 -27.80
C GLU A 354 1.51 13.24 -26.87
N SER A 355 0.76 14.13 -26.22
CA SER A 355 1.35 15.27 -25.49
C SER A 355 1.30 15.13 -23.95
N TYR A 356 0.45 14.25 -23.42
CA TYR A 356 0.14 14.21 -21.99
C TYR A 356 1.12 13.36 -21.18
N TRP A 357 1.39 12.12 -21.61
CA TRP A 357 2.20 11.15 -20.85
C TRP A 357 3.70 11.44 -20.86
N ASN A 358 4.21 12.18 -21.86
CA ASN A 358 5.61 12.61 -21.95
C ASN A 358 6.05 13.62 -20.86
N LYS A 359 5.13 14.09 -20.00
CA LYS A 359 5.38 15.06 -18.92
C LYS A 359 5.22 14.48 -17.52
N ILE A 360 5.10 13.17 -17.37
CA ILE A 360 4.86 12.56 -16.06
C ILE A 360 6.18 12.39 -15.33
N ASP A 361 6.43 13.39 -14.50
CA ASP A 361 7.37 13.33 -13.40
C ASP A 361 6.66 12.58 -12.26
N GLY A 362 7.11 11.36 -11.94
CA GLY A 362 6.51 10.52 -10.89
C GLY A 362 6.39 11.29 -9.57
N ALA A 363 5.16 11.49 -9.11
CA ALA A 363 4.90 12.18 -7.85
C ALA A 363 4.94 11.16 -6.70
N SER A 364 5.95 11.31 -5.85
CA SER A 364 6.25 10.51 -4.65
C SER A 364 5.21 10.61 -3.51
N THR A 365 4.45 9.60 -3.05
CA THR A 365 3.65 9.68 -1.80
C THR A 365 3.91 8.58 -0.79
N HIS A 366 5.07 7.94 -0.83
CA HIS A 366 5.39 6.91 0.15
C HIS A 366 5.59 7.54 1.53
N LYS A 367 5.00 6.88 2.53
CA LYS A 367 5.31 7.11 3.94
C LYS A 367 6.25 6.00 4.39
N ILE A 368 7.49 6.38 4.67
CA ILE A 368 8.54 5.43 5.03
C ILE A 368 8.87 5.60 6.50
N LEU A 369 8.62 4.56 7.30
CA LEU A 369 8.90 4.55 8.72
C LEU A 369 10.19 3.79 9.01
N PHE A 370 11.15 4.45 9.65
CA PHE A 370 12.44 3.85 10.02
C PHE A 370 12.44 3.33 11.45
N TYR A 371 12.95 2.11 11.63
CA TYR A 371 13.31 1.47 12.89
C TYR A 371 14.80 1.03 12.86
N GLY A 372 15.40 0.87 14.02
CA GLY A 372 16.81 0.49 14.17
C GLY A 372 17.34 0.90 15.54
N THR A 373 18.64 0.74 15.79
CA THR A 373 19.22 1.16 17.07
C THR A 373 19.20 2.68 17.24
N ASP A 374 19.14 3.14 18.49
CA ASP A 374 19.17 4.56 18.86
C ASP A 374 20.25 5.36 18.14
N PHE A 375 21.44 4.79 18.04
CA PHE A 375 22.57 5.41 17.38
C PHE A 375 22.34 5.57 15.88
N ALA A 376 21.88 4.50 15.22
CA ALA A 376 21.57 4.50 13.79
C ALA A 376 20.49 5.54 13.46
N LEU A 377 19.39 5.55 14.23
CA LEU A 377 18.23 6.41 13.99
C LEU A 377 18.51 7.89 14.26
N LYS A 378 19.12 8.24 15.41
CA LYS A 378 19.46 9.64 15.74
C LYS A 378 20.36 10.26 14.68
N ARG A 379 21.26 9.46 14.10
CA ARG A 379 22.19 9.96 13.10
C ARG A 379 21.64 9.91 11.68
N LEU A 380 20.79 8.95 11.36
CA LEU A 380 19.98 8.95 10.14
C LEU A 380 19.10 10.20 10.09
N GLY A 381 18.46 10.61 11.20
CA GLY A 381 17.67 11.84 11.27
C GLY A 381 18.48 13.07 10.89
N ARG A 382 19.65 13.25 11.50
CA ARG A 382 20.58 14.33 11.12
C ARG A 382 21.02 14.23 9.66
N LEU A 383 21.18 13.03 9.13
CA LEU A 383 21.60 12.84 7.75
C LEU A 383 20.48 13.20 6.77
N ILE A 384 19.25 12.81 7.05
CA ILE A 384 18.09 13.16 6.21
C ILE A 384 17.84 14.67 6.26
N GLU A 385 17.94 15.30 7.43
CA GLU A 385 17.83 16.77 7.57
C GLU A 385 18.93 17.52 6.80
N ASN A 386 20.20 17.11 6.94
CA ASN A 386 21.33 17.84 6.35
C ASN A 386 21.61 17.46 4.88
N LYS A 387 21.35 16.20 4.49
CA LYS A 387 21.63 15.66 3.16
C LYS A 387 20.38 15.39 2.32
N LYS A 388 19.19 15.88 2.67
CA LYS A 388 18.01 15.81 1.78
C LYS A 388 18.32 16.36 0.37
N ARG A 389 19.22 17.34 0.28
CA ARG A 389 19.72 17.92 -0.99
C ARG A 389 20.66 17.01 -1.81
N TYR A 390 21.09 15.86 -1.29
CA TYR A 390 21.94 14.89 -1.98
C TYR A 390 21.21 13.59 -2.32
N LEU A 391 20.00 13.38 -1.80
CA LEU A 391 19.13 12.31 -2.29
C LEU A 391 18.77 12.56 -3.76
N PRO A 392 18.60 11.51 -4.58
CA PRO A 392 17.97 11.62 -5.90
C PRO A 392 16.66 12.41 -5.81
N ILE A 393 16.34 13.22 -6.84
CA ILE A 393 15.16 14.10 -6.83
C ILE A 393 13.87 13.34 -6.52
N SER A 394 13.76 12.09 -7.02
CA SER A 394 12.66 11.17 -6.72
C SER A 394 12.49 10.91 -5.22
N LEU A 395 13.59 10.71 -4.49
CA LEU A 395 13.60 10.40 -3.05
C LEU A 395 13.43 11.63 -2.15
N ARG A 396 13.61 12.86 -2.67
CA ARG A 396 13.42 14.08 -1.88
C ARG A 396 11.97 14.38 -1.55
N ARG A 397 11.07 13.89 -2.40
CA ARG A 397 9.61 14.14 -2.32
C ARG A 397 8.91 13.22 -1.31
N GLU A 398 9.57 12.17 -0.84
CA GLU A 398 8.98 11.18 0.06
C GLU A 398 8.80 11.67 1.49
N ASN A 399 7.74 11.17 2.14
CA ASN A 399 7.44 11.46 3.54
C ASN A 399 8.16 10.45 4.44
N ILE A 400 9.38 10.80 4.87
CA ILE A 400 10.19 9.96 5.75
C ILE A 400 9.91 10.30 7.21
N VAL A 401 9.47 9.29 7.96
CA VAL A 401 9.23 9.35 9.40
C VAL A 401 10.27 8.46 10.09
N ILE A 402 10.91 8.99 11.13
CA ILE A 402 11.88 8.26 11.94
C ILE A 402 11.25 8.05 13.31
N THR A 403 11.28 6.82 13.81
CA THR A 403 10.73 6.56 15.16
C THR A 403 11.46 7.39 16.20
N ASN A 404 10.69 7.98 17.11
CA ASN A 404 11.19 8.80 18.21
C ASN A 404 11.45 7.99 19.50
N ARG A 405 11.26 6.67 19.47
CA ARG A 405 11.33 5.82 20.68
C ARG A 405 12.67 5.10 20.78
N SER A 406 13.26 5.12 21.98
CA SER A 406 14.42 4.30 22.30
C SER A 406 14.02 2.85 22.56
N PHE A 407 14.84 1.90 22.10
CA PHE A 407 14.64 0.47 22.38
C PHE A 407 15.05 0.11 23.81
N ASP A 408 14.53 0.83 24.80
CA ASP A 408 14.81 0.59 26.21
C ASP A 408 13.87 -0.50 26.76
N SER A 409 14.21 -1.77 26.49
CA SER A 409 13.70 -2.99 27.16
C SER A 409 12.17 -3.22 27.24
N SER A 410 11.35 -2.35 26.67
CA SER A 410 9.89 -2.45 26.61
C SER A 410 9.44 -2.92 25.22
N ASP A 411 8.33 -3.65 25.19
CA ASP A 411 7.73 -4.23 23.98
C ASP A 411 7.58 -3.18 22.87
N ILE A 412 7.75 -3.59 21.60
CA ILE A 412 7.43 -2.72 20.47
C ILE A 412 5.96 -2.35 20.57
N ASP A 413 5.72 -1.06 20.70
CA ASP A 413 4.39 -0.51 20.53
C ASP A 413 4.07 -0.37 19.05
N THR A 414 3.29 -1.32 18.53
CA THR A 414 2.83 -1.29 17.14
C THR A 414 1.86 -0.14 16.86
N SER A 415 1.41 0.61 17.87
CA SER A 415 0.55 1.78 17.68
C SER A 415 1.18 2.81 16.76
N GLU A 416 2.51 2.99 16.79
CA GLU A 416 3.20 3.94 15.92
C GLU A 416 3.06 3.57 14.44
N VAL A 417 3.20 2.29 14.10
CA VAL A 417 3.00 1.79 12.73
C VAL A 417 1.55 2.02 12.30
N ILE A 418 0.60 1.80 13.21
CA ILE A 418 -0.83 2.06 12.95
C ILE A 418 -1.06 3.56 12.72
N ASP A 419 -0.52 4.41 13.57
CA ASP A 419 -0.74 5.85 13.57
C ASP A 419 -0.12 6.57 12.39
N VAL A 420 1.12 6.20 12.06
CA VAL A 420 1.85 6.73 10.90
C VAL A 420 1.22 6.21 9.61
N SER A 421 0.73 4.96 9.63
CA SER A 421 0.21 4.23 8.47
C SER A 421 1.20 4.25 7.29
N PRO A 422 2.42 3.70 7.47
CA PRO A 422 3.45 3.74 6.44
C PRO A 422 3.16 2.75 5.31
N SER A 423 3.60 3.09 4.11
CA SER A 423 3.65 2.14 2.99
C SER A 423 4.87 1.23 3.08
N HIS A 424 5.95 1.73 3.70
CA HIS A 424 7.21 1.02 3.86
C HIS A 424 7.74 1.13 5.29
N VAL A 425 8.23 0.03 5.83
CA VAL A 425 8.97 0.01 7.09
C VAL A 425 10.39 -0.44 6.80
N VAL A 426 11.39 0.36 7.19
CA VAL A 426 12.81 0.04 7.02
C VAL A 426 13.43 -0.20 8.39
N TYR A 427 13.98 -1.39 8.60
CA TYR A 427 14.67 -1.79 9.82
C TYR A 427 16.19 -1.84 9.60
N ILE A 428 16.95 -1.03 10.36
CA ILE A 428 18.42 -0.98 10.30
C ILE A 428 19.01 -1.83 11.42
N ASN A 429 19.56 -2.98 11.06
CA ASN A 429 20.23 -3.92 11.96
C ASN A 429 21.75 -3.98 11.70
N ILE A 430 22.46 -2.87 11.91
CA ILE A 430 23.92 -2.85 11.86
C ILE A 430 24.41 -2.24 13.17
N PRO A 431 24.91 -3.02 14.14
CA PRO A 431 25.43 -2.48 15.39
C PRO A 431 26.85 -1.93 15.20
N ASN A 432 27.13 -0.81 15.85
CA ASN A 432 28.45 -0.17 15.84
C ASN A 432 29.33 -0.65 17.01
N ALA A 433 30.59 -0.21 17.05
CA ALA A 433 31.53 -0.53 18.13
C ALA A 433 31.14 0.07 19.50
N SER A 434 30.39 1.18 19.56
CA SER A 434 29.95 1.78 20.82
C SER A 434 28.83 0.99 21.51
N GLU A 435 28.13 0.13 20.77
CA GLU A 435 27.09 -0.75 21.29
C GLU A 435 27.63 -2.13 21.71
N VAL A 436 28.93 -2.37 21.53
CA VAL A 436 29.61 -3.64 21.82
C VAL A 436 30.90 -3.35 22.60
N PRO A 437 30.96 -3.59 23.91
CA PRO A 437 32.12 -3.28 24.72
C PRO A 437 33.38 -4.03 24.22
N VAL A 438 34.45 -3.27 23.94
CA VAL A 438 35.69 -3.76 23.30
C VAL A 438 36.77 -4.14 24.33
N HIS A 439 36.59 -3.86 25.62
CA HIS A 439 37.64 -4.00 26.64
C HIS A 439 37.29 -4.99 27.77
N ARG A 440 38.27 -5.86 28.06
CA ARG A 440 38.25 -7.08 28.88
C ARG A 440 38.00 -6.87 30.39
N THR A 441 37.04 -6.06 30.77
CA THR A 441 36.66 -5.88 32.18
C THR A 441 35.17 -6.11 32.35
N GLU A 442 34.71 -7.35 32.16
CA GLU A 442 33.31 -7.69 32.37
C GLU A 442 33.12 -8.87 33.32
N THR A 443 32.40 -8.59 34.39
CA THR A 443 31.67 -9.59 35.17
C THR A 443 30.58 -10.22 34.30
N MET A 444 30.37 -11.54 34.34
CA MET A 444 29.36 -12.28 33.52
C MET A 444 27.94 -11.68 33.47
N VAL A 445 27.59 -10.80 34.42
CA VAL A 445 26.31 -10.08 34.48
C VAL A 445 26.12 -9.15 33.27
N ASP A 446 27.19 -8.62 32.67
CA ASP A 446 27.13 -7.67 31.55
C ASP A 446 26.80 -8.37 30.21
N ILE A 447 27.54 -9.44 29.87
CA ILE A 447 27.30 -10.26 28.66
C ILE A 447 25.88 -10.77 28.58
N ARG A 448 25.30 -11.26 29.70
CA ARG A 448 23.91 -11.76 29.70
C ARG A 448 22.91 -10.65 29.37
N THR A 449 23.14 -9.45 29.90
CA THR A 449 22.28 -8.28 29.67
C THR A 449 22.41 -7.81 28.23
N LEU A 450 23.64 -7.71 27.72
CA LEU A 450 23.93 -7.40 26.32
C LEU A 450 23.25 -8.38 25.36
N LEU A 451 23.41 -9.69 25.59
CA LEU A 451 22.78 -10.72 24.75
C LEU A 451 21.25 -10.63 24.80
N LYS A 452 20.66 -10.38 25.96
CA LYS A 452 19.21 -10.20 26.07
C LYS A 452 18.74 -9.00 25.26
N THR A 453 19.43 -7.87 25.36
CA THR A 453 19.13 -6.65 24.60
C THR A 453 19.31 -6.86 23.10
N LYS A 454 20.37 -7.57 22.68
CA LYS A 454 20.68 -7.82 21.27
C LYS A 454 19.79 -8.90 20.65
N LEU A 455 19.38 -9.93 21.40
CA LEU A 455 18.32 -10.84 20.97
C LEU A 455 17.00 -10.09 20.78
N TYR A 456 16.69 -9.16 21.67
CA TYR A 456 15.49 -8.35 21.51
C TYR A 456 15.57 -7.47 20.25
N SER A 457 16.62 -6.66 20.12
CA SER A 457 16.75 -5.68 19.02
C SER A 457 17.09 -6.30 17.67
N MET A 458 17.89 -7.36 17.60
CA MET A 458 18.37 -7.91 16.33
C MET A 458 17.51 -9.05 15.81
N LEU A 459 16.73 -9.72 16.66
CA LEU A 459 15.94 -10.91 16.30
C LEU A 459 14.44 -10.71 16.53
N TYR A 460 14.03 -10.49 17.78
CA TYR A 460 12.60 -10.43 18.14
C TYR A 460 11.90 -9.26 17.45
N VAL A 461 12.49 -8.08 17.54
CA VAL A 461 11.94 -6.83 17.00
C VAL A 461 11.72 -6.90 15.48
N PRO A 462 12.74 -7.20 14.65
CA PRO A 462 12.55 -7.23 13.20
C PRO A 462 11.61 -8.36 12.78
N TRP A 463 11.62 -9.52 13.46
CA TRP A 463 10.66 -10.59 13.19
C TRP A 463 9.20 -10.17 13.47
N LEU A 464 8.97 -9.52 14.61
CA LEU A 464 7.65 -9.01 14.98
C LEU A 464 7.16 -7.97 13.98
N LEU A 465 8.01 -7.00 13.61
CA LEU A 465 7.68 -5.99 12.61
C LEU A 465 7.44 -6.59 11.23
N ALA A 466 8.28 -7.52 10.77
CA ALA A 466 8.08 -8.19 9.48
C ALA A 466 6.73 -8.93 9.45
N SER A 467 6.40 -9.65 10.52
CA SER A 467 5.10 -10.34 10.69
C SER A 467 3.92 -9.37 10.72
N PHE A 468 4.06 -8.27 11.45
CA PHE A 468 3.05 -7.22 11.54
C PHE A 468 2.82 -6.53 10.19
N CYS A 469 3.91 -6.23 9.48
CA CYS A 469 3.89 -5.63 8.14
C CYS A 469 3.26 -6.59 7.12
N ARG A 470 3.60 -7.88 7.16
CA ARG A 470 3.02 -8.90 6.26
C ARG A 470 1.51 -8.94 6.37
N LYS A 471 0.98 -9.01 7.59
CA LYS A 471 -0.46 -9.02 7.85
C LYS A 471 -1.19 -7.78 7.33
N ARG A 472 -0.49 -6.64 7.23
CA ARG A 472 -1.06 -5.36 6.78
C ARG A 472 -0.63 -4.96 5.37
N SER A 473 0.04 -5.85 4.65
CA SER A 473 0.59 -5.59 3.32
C SER A 473 1.50 -4.35 3.26
N ILE A 474 2.26 -4.10 4.32
CA ILE A 474 3.30 -3.07 4.36
C ILE A 474 4.61 -3.71 3.88
N HIS A 475 5.33 -3.05 2.97
CA HIS A 475 6.63 -3.54 2.53
C HIS A 475 7.66 -3.39 3.66
N PHE A 476 8.38 -4.47 3.98
CA PHE A 476 9.36 -4.46 5.06
C PHE A 476 10.77 -4.63 4.49
N THR A 477 11.64 -3.66 4.73
CA THR A 477 13.04 -3.71 4.30
C THR A 477 13.94 -3.93 5.51
N TYR A 478 14.72 -5.01 5.49
CA TYR A 478 15.67 -5.36 6.54
C TYR A 478 17.10 -5.10 6.05
N LEU A 479 17.74 -4.06 6.57
CA LEU A 479 19.12 -3.70 6.29
C LEU A 479 20.04 -4.34 7.36
N THR A 480 20.86 -5.29 6.97
CA THR A 480 21.85 -5.94 7.84
C THR A 480 23.24 -5.99 7.18
N SER A 481 24.27 -6.34 7.95
CA SER A 481 25.63 -6.57 7.46
C SER A 481 25.73 -7.81 6.56
N TYR A 482 26.70 -7.80 5.64
CA TYR A 482 27.14 -8.97 4.91
C TYR A 482 27.68 -10.03 5.87
N ASN A 483 27.31 -11.29 5.63
CA ASN A 483 27.73 -12.42 6.45
C ASN A 483 28.80 -13.23 5.70
N LEU A 484 30.02 -13.26 6.23
CA LEU A 484 31.18 -13.97 5.66
C LEU A 484 31.05 -15.50 5.71
N PHE A 485 30.31 -16.03 6.70
CA PHE A 485 30.20 -17.48 6.90
C PHE A 485 28.94 -18.04 6.21
N GLY A 486 29.15 -18.91 5.22
CA GLY A 486 28.08 -19.67 4.54
C GLY A 486 27.27 -20.56 5.49
N GLU A 487 26.27 -21.30 4.97
CA GLU A 487 25.38 -22.17 5.77
C GLU A 487 26.12 -23.16 6.69
N SER A 488 27.40 -23.42 6.41
CA SER A 488 28.32 -24.27 7.16
C SER A 488 28.58 -23.86 8.62
N PHE A 489 28.28 -22.63 9.06
CA PHE A 489 28.48 -22.19 10.45
C PHE A 489 27.79 -23.10 11.48
N PHE A 490 26.63 -23.69 11.12
CA PHE A 490 25.91 -24.64 11.98
C PHE A 490 26.13 -26.11 11.60
N ALA A 491 26.81 -26.37 10.48
CA ALA A 491 26.89 -27.70 9.86
C ALA A 491 28.14 -28.51 10.25
N THR A 492 29.04 -27.97 11.04
CA THR A 492 30.10 -28.76 11.68
C THR A 492 29.59 -29.32 13.00
N PRO A 493 29.12 -30.59 13.05
CA PRO A 493 28.95 -31.24 14.33
C PRO A 493 30.33 -31.35 14.94
N TYR A 494 30.57 -30.66 16.06
CA TYR A 494 31.75 -30.90 16.88
C TYR A 494 31.59 -32.28 17.56
N LEU A 495 31.70 -33.34 16.77
CA LEU A 495 31.71 -34.72 17.25
C LEU A 495 33.11 -35.00 17.82
N GLY A 496 33.21 -35.10 19.14
CA GLY A 496 34.26 -35.92 19.77
C GLY A 496 35.51 -35.23 20.34
N PHE A 497 35.49 -33.93 20.65
CA PHE A 497 36.49 -33.34 21.54
C PHE A 497 35.78 -32.72 22.74
N GLU A 498 36.19 -33.08 23.96
CA GLU A 498 35.95 -32.25 25.14
C GLU A 498 36.52 -30.86 24.82
N LEU A 499 35.64 -29.84 24.66
CA LEU A 499 36.11 -28.51 24.33
C LEU A 499 36.96 -27.96 25.49
N PRO A 500 38.25 -27.62 25.27
CA PRO A 500 38.98 -26.85 26.26
C PRO A 500 38.38 -25.45 26.26
N ASN A 501 37.50 -25.13 27.24
CA ASN A 501 36.98 -23.79 27.54
C ASN A 501 37.05 -22.78 26.37
N VAL A 502 36.32 -23.03 25.27
CA VAL A 502 36.29 -22.09 24.15
C VAL A 502 35.53 -20.85 24.61
N ARG A 503 36.27 -19.78 24.89
CA ARG A 503 35.69 -18.47 25.18
C ARG A 503 35.26 -17.85 23.85
N PHE A 504 33.98 -17.97 23.54
CA PHE A 504 33.38 -17.22 22.43
C PHE A 504 33.48 -15.71 22.73
N GLU A 505 33.89 -14.94 21.73
CA GLU A 505 33.89 -13.48 21.84
C GLU A 505 32.45 -12.96 21.67
N ILE A 506 32.16 -11.76 22.20
CA ILE A 506 30.83 -11.14 22.09
C ILE A 506 30.37 -11.06 20.62
N TYR A 507 31.29 -10.82 19.70
CA TYR A 507 31.02 -10.77 18.26
C TYR A 507 30.50 -12.09 17.69
N ASP A 508 30.98 -13.25 18.15
CA ASP A 508 30.50 -14.56 17.68
C ASP A 508 29.01 -14.74 18.00
N TYR A 509 28.60 -14.31 19.20
CA TYR A 509 27.19 -14.36 19.60
C TYR A 509 26.33 -13.40 18.77
N LEU A 510 26.80 -12.19 18.49
CA LEU A 510 26.05 -11.22 17.67
C LEU A 510 25.89 -11.71 16.23
N MET A 511 26.93 -12.33 15.66
CA MET A 511 26.86 -12.95 14.34
C MET A 511 25.89 -14.13 14.32
N ALA A 512 25.88 -14.95 15.37
CA ALA A 512 24.92 -16.03 15.50
C ALA A 512 23.49 -15.50 15.54
N ILE A 513 23.22 -14.46 16.35
CA ILE A 513 21.90 -13.81 16.44
C ILE A 513 21.48 -13.28 15.06
N ASP A 514 22.34 -12.51 14.39
CA ASP A 514 22.02 -11.95 13.07
C ASP A 514 21.68 -13.04 12.05
N LYS A 515 22.44 -14.14 12.03
CA LYS A 515 22.17 -15.27 11.14
C LYS A 515 20.84 -15.97 11.43
N PHE A 516 20.46 -16.09 12.70
CA PHE A 516 19.14 -16.59 13.07
C PHE A 516 18.04 -15.63 12.63
N SER A 517 18.23 -14.32 12.79
CA SER A 517 17.30 -13.30 12.30
C SER A 517 17.11 -13.38 10.80
N ASP A 518 18.22 -13.46 10.07
CA ASP A 518 18.23 -13.54 8.62
C ASP A 518 17.43 -14.77 8.13
N ARG A 519 17.64 -15.94 8.77
CA ARG A 519 16.88 -17.17 8.48
C ARG A 519 15.39 -17.06 8.80
N LEU A 520 15.05 -16.48 9.96
CA LEU A 520 13.64 -16.36 10.35
C LEU A 520 12.88 -15.42 9.42
N LEU A 521 13.51 -14.29 9.09
CA LEU A 521 12.91 -13.28 8.23
C LEU A 521 12.72 -13.81 6.79
N GLN A 522 13.58 -14.72 6.31
CA GLN A 522 13.48 -15.27 4.94
C GLN A 522 12.19 -16.05 4.69
N ASN A 523 11.46 -16.43 5.75
CA ASN A 523 10.14 -17.05 5.64
C ASN A 523 9.02 -16.05 5.30
N PHE A 524 9.31 -14.75 5.27
CA PHE A 524 8.38 -13.71 4.90
C PHE A 524 8.63 -13.30 3.44
N ASP A 525 7.58 -13.42 2.64
CA ASP A 525 7.53 -13.10 1.20
C ASP A 525 7.53 -11.59 0.92
N ASN A 526 7.13 -10.77 1.91
CA ASN A 526 7.06 -9.31 1.82
C ASN A 526 8.34 -8.59 2.29
N VAL A 527 9.45 -9.32 2.47
CA VAL A 527 10.70 -8.76 3.01
C VAL A 527 11.73 -8.54 1.90
N LEU A 528 12.29 -7.33 1.87
CA LEU A 528 13.51 -7.00 1.16
C LEU A 528 14.70 -7.09 2.12
N PHE A 529 15.64 -7.98 1.84
CA PHE A 529 16.90 -8.09 2.53
C PHE A 529 17.95 -7.24 1.84
N CYS A 530 18.43 -6.22 2.53
CA CYS A 530 19.56 -5.42 2.10
C CYS A 530 20.80 -5.85 2.89
N ARG A 531 21.70 -6.59 2.25
CA ARG A 531 22.97 -7.02 2.85
C ARG A 531 24.07 -6.03 2.50
N ALA A 532 24.48 -5.28 3.50
CA ALA A 532 25.41 -4.18 3.37
C ALA A 532 26.85 -4.68 3.59
N GLY A 533 27.78 -4.41 2.69
CA GLY A 533 29.19 -4.82 2.78
C GLY A 533 30.14 -3.67 2.49
N ILE A 534 31.33 -3.69 3.09
CA ILE A 534 32.38 -2.68 2.89
C ILE A 534 33.46 -3.26 1.98
N VAL A 535 33.78 -2.50 0.93
CA VAL A 535 34.93 -2.77 0.06
C VAL A 535 36.08 -1.85 0.49
N ILE A 536 37.22 -2.46 0.83
CA ILE A 536 38.43 -1.75 1.28
C ILE A 536 39.39 -1.58 0.09
N ASP A 537 39.66 -2.61 -0.72
CA ASP A 537 40.54 -2.45 -1.89
C ASP A 537 40.10 -3.29 -3.10
N GLY A 538 40.17 -2.70 -4.29
CA GLY A 538 39.69 -3.28 -5.55
C GLY A 538 40.44 -4.54 -6.01
N ARG A 539 41.54 -4.92 -5.35
CA ARG A 539 42.37 -6.08 -5.70
C ARG A 539 42.16 -7.32 -4.82
N ASN A 540 41.50 -7.21 -3.66
CA ASN A 540 41.24 -8.36 -2.78
C ASN A 540 39.76 -8.43 -2.36
N LYS A 541 39.04 -9.45 -2.86
CA LYS A 541 37.69 -9.80 -2.41
C LYS A 541 37.73 -10.39 -1.00
N PHE A 542 37.73 -9.53 0.02
CA PHE A 542 37.29 -9.93 1.37
C PHE A 542 36.20 -8.95 1.82
N ASN A 543 34.94 -9.36 1.64
CA ASN A 543 33.77 -8.63 2.10
C ASN A 543 33.74 -8.64 3.63
N LYS A 544 34.38 -7.67 4.31
CA LYS A 544 34.33 -7.59 5.78
C LYS A 544 32.90 -7.27 6.24
N THR A 545 32.52 -7.87 7.37
CA THR A 545 31.27 -7.55 8.08
C THR A 545 31.27 -6.08 8.49
N CYS A 546 30.11 -5.41 8.39
CA CYS A 546 29.86 -4.07 8.90
C CYS A 546 29.69 -4.01 10.42
N PHE A 547 29.77 -5.16 11.11
CA PHE A 547 29.70 -5.25 12.57
C PHE A 547 30.90 -4.59 13.23
N GLY A 548 30.64 -3.78 14.27
CA GLY A 548 31.71 -3.18 15.07
C GLY A 548 32.47 -2.06 14.35
N MET A 549 31.86 -1.41 13.36
CA MET A 549 32.44 -0.20 12.77
C MET A 549 32.62 0.90 13.82
N GLU A 550 33.74 1.60 13.71
CA GLU A 550 33.99 2.84 14.45
C GLU A 550 32.90 3.87 14.09
N PRO A 551 32.41 4.68 15.06
CA PRO A 551 31.26 5.55 14.86
C PRO A 551 31.35 6.46 13.65
N SER A 552 32.53 6.96 13.26
CA SER A 552 32.65 7.86 12.11
C SER A 552 32.48 7.10 10.78
N LEU A 553 33.13 5.95 10.66
CA LEU A 553 33.06 5.07 9.48
C LEU A 553 31.64 4.53 9.27
N TYR A 554 30.98 4.11 10.35
CA TYR A 554 29.61 3.62 10.33
C TYR A 554 28.64 4.59 9.66
N LEU A 555 28.88 5.89 9.84
CA LEU A 555 28.00 6.94 9.35
C LEU A 555 28.23 7.30 7.89
N SER A 556 29.49 7.29 7.47
CA SER A 556 29.81 7.41 6.05
C SER A 556 29.15 6.25 5.28
N PHE A 557 29.31 5.03 5.81
CA PHE A 557 28.72 3.83 5.24
C PHE A 557 27.19 3.89 5.13
N LEU A 558 26.48 4.22 6.22
CA LEU A 558 25.02 4.36 6.17
C LEU A 558 24.58 5.46 5.20
N SER A 559 25.30 6.59 5.13
CA SER A 559 25.01 7.67 4.18
C SER A 559 24.94 7.19 2.74
N ASP A 560 25.81 6.26 2.37
CA ASP A 560 25.95 5.77 1.00
C ASP A 560 24.96 4.64 0.70
N CYS A 561 24.61 3.83 1.71
CA CYS A 561 23.69 2.71 1.56
C CYS A 561 22.23 3.14 1.47
N ILE A 562 21.80 4.12 2.30
CA ILE A 562 20.39 4.49 2.46
C ILE A 562 19.69 4.88 1.14
N PRO A 563 20.29 5.68 0.23
CA PRO A 563 19.66 5.98 -1.06
C PRO A 563 19.32 4.73 -1.87
N ARG A 564 20.20 3.71 -1.82
CA ARG A 564 20.02 2.46 -2.57
C ARG A 564 19.04 1.52 -1.90
N VAL A 565 19.04 1.45 -0.57
CA VAL A 565 18.01 0.76 0.23
C VAL A 565 16.63 1.31 -0.12
N LEU A 566 16.48 2.63 -0.05
CA LEU A 566 15.21 3.30 -0.35
C LEU A 566 14.79 3.08 -1.80
N TYR A 567 15.73 3.18 -2.75
CA TYR A 567 15.44 2.90 -4.16
C TYR A 567 14.85 1.50 -4.37
N PHE A 568 15.43 0.46 -3.76
CA PHE A 568 14.90 -0.90 -3.88
C PHE A 568 13.58 -1.09 -3.11
N ALA A 569 13.47 -0.48 -1.93
CA ALA A 569 12.24 -0.53 -1.13
C ALA A 569 11.07 0.05 -1.94
N LEU A 570 11.23 1.25 -2.53
CA LEU A 570 10.22 1.93 -3.34
C LEU A 570 9.81 1.18 -4.62
N GLN A 571 10.60 0.21 -5.05
CA GLN A 571 10.25 -0.69 -6.15
C GLN A 571 9.40 -1.89 -5.69
N ASN A 572 9.02 -1.96 -4.41
CA ASN A 572 8.39 -3.13 -3.79
C ASN A 572 9.17 -4.44 -4.06
N ARG A 573 10.49 -4.34 -4.19
CA ARG A 573 11.33 -5.49 -4.52
C ARG A 573 11.43 -6.39 -3.30
N ASN A 574 11.05 -7.67 -3.42
CA ASN A 574 11.23 -8.65 -2.34
C ASN A 574 12.47 -9.53 -2.60
N GLY A 575 12.94 -10.23 -1.57
CA GLY A 575 14.10 -11.12 -1.68
C GLY A 575 15.42 -10.42 -1.29
N MET A 576 16.54 -10.82 -1.90
CA MET A 576 17.88 -10.39 -1.48
C MET A 576 18.48 -9.33 -2.43
N ALA A 577 19.08 -8.29 -1.84
CA ALA A 577 19.86 -7.26 -2.51
C ALA A 577 21.17 -6.99 -1.74
N GLU A 578 22.30 -7.06 -2.44
CA GLU A 578 23.59 -6.67 -1.89
C GLU A 578 23.82 -5.16 -2.09
N ILE A 579 24.29 -4.49 -1.04
CA ILE A 579 24.59 -3.06 -1.02
C ILE A 579 26.05 -2.89 -0.64
N LEU A 580 26.84 -2.33 -1.55
CA LEU A 580 28.25 -2.05 -1.33
C LEU A 580 28.48 -0.55 -1.29
N ASN A 581 29.49 -0.10 -0.54
CA ASN A 581 29.94 1.28 -0.62
C ASN A 581 30.49 1.57 -2.04
N PRO A 582 30.21 2.75 -2.60
CA PRO A 582 30.58 3.07 -3.98
C PRO A 582 32.09 3.32 -4.16
N ILE A 583 32.81 3.67 -3.09
CA ILE A 583 34.24 4.01 -3.10
C ILE A 583 35.00 3.01 -2.22
N PRO A 584 35.99 2.26 -2.76
CA PRO A 584 36.89 1.44 -1.95
C PRO A 584 37.62 2.32 -0.93
N LEU A 585 37.57 1.95 0.35
CA LEU A 585 38.30 2.65 1.41
C LEU A 585 39.73 2.15 1.45
N ASP A 586 40.72 2.96 1.03
CA ASP A 586 42.14 2.60 1.09
C ASP A 586 42.49 1.98 2.46
N ASP A 587 43.26 0.88 2.48
CA ASP A 587 43.64 0.16 3.70
C ASP A 587 44.38 1.09 4.69
N TYR A 588 45.04 2.15 4.19
CA TYR A 588 45.63 3.19 5.03
C TYR A 588 44.56 4.06 5.71
N ASP A 589 43.59 4.59 4.95
CA ASP A 589 42.49 5.41 5.47
C ASP A 589 41.60 4.60 6.44
N PHE A 590 41.36 3.32 6.14
CA PHE A 590 40.62 2.41 7.01
C PHE A 590 41.35 2.21 8.35
N ARG A 591 42.67 2.00 8.31
CA ARG A 591 43.48 1.85 9.53
C ARG A 591 43.58 3.16 10.30
N GLU A 592 43.69 4.30 9.63
CA GLU A 592 43.73 5.61 10.28
C GLU A 592 42.40 5.93 10.97
N LEU A 593 41.26 5.67 10.31
CA LEU A 593 39.92 5.81 10.87
C LEU A 593 39.69 4.87 12.08
N CYS A 594 40.16 3.62 12.01
CA CYS A 594 40.12 2.71 13.15
C CYS A 594 41.04 3.14 14.31
N ASN A 595 42.19 3.74 14.01
CA ASN A 595 43.18 4.16 15.01
C ASN A 595 42.85 5.51 15.66
N GLN A 596 42.13 6.41 14.98
CA GLN A 596 41.67 7.69 15.55
C GLN A 596 40.60 7.51 16.64
N GLY A 597 39.94 6.33 16.71
CA GLY A 597 38.91 6.00 17.70
C GLY A 597 39.38 5.23 18.95
N VAL A 598 40.66 4.80 19.03
CA VAL A 598 41.16 3.98 20.15
C VAL A 598 42.37 4.65 20.81
N GLY A 599 42.19 5.11 22.04
CA GLY A 599 43.30 5.47 22.91
C GLY A 599 44.26 4.27 23.06
N ARG A 600 45.47 4.43 22.52
CA ARG A 600 46.68 3.61 22.70
C ARG A 600 46.56 2.36 23.60
N SER A 601 46.51 1.17 23.00
CA SER A 601 47.53 0.13 23.16
C SER A 601 47.07 -1.19 22.52
N VAL A 602 47.62 -1.54 21.36
CA VAL A 602 47.74 -2.94 20.94
C VAL A 602 49.21 -3.16 20.59
N HIS A 603 49.96 -3.74 21.54
CA HIS A 603 51.24 -4.33 21.22
C HIS A 603 50.99 -5.53 20.29
N GLN A 604 51.48 -5.43 19.06
CA GLN A 604 51.64 -6.58 18.19
C GLN A 604 52.60 -7.57 18.84
N SER A 605 52.12 -8.77 19.17
CA SER A 605 52.97 -9.94 19.30
C SER A 605 53.38 -10.38 17.89
N ASN A 606 54.48 -9.84 17.38
CA ASN A 606 55.16 -10.37 16.21
C ASN A 606 55.85 -11.67 16.61
N SER A 607 55.32 -12.83 16.18
CA SER A 607 56.12 -14.04 16.03
C SER A 607 56.79 -13.98 14.65
N HIS A 608 57.95 -13.33 14.60
CA HIS A 608 58.93 -13.59 13.55
C HIS A 608 59.55 -14.97 13.83
N GLN A 609 59.30 -15.95 12.96
CA GLN A 609 60.26 -17.04 12.76
C GLN A 609 61.26 -16.54 11.72
N GLU A 610 62.43 -16.13 12.20
CA GLU A 610 63.64 -15.95 11.41
C GLU A 610 64.06 -17.30 10.84
N ASN A 611 64.13 -17.40 9.51
CA ASN A 611 64.90 -18.44 8.83
C ASN A 611 66.28 -17.84 8.52
N GLU A 612 67.25 -18.11 9.39
CA GLU A 612 68.66 -18.10 9.03
C GLU A 612 69.13 -19.56 8.99
N ASP A 613 69.50 -20.03 7.80
CA ASP A 613 70.83 -20.62 7.59
C ASP A 613 71.02 -20.92 6.10
N GLY A 614 71.91 -20.13 5.49
CA GLY A 614 72.47 -20.42 4.19
C GLY A 614 73.51 -21.53 4.31
N LYS A 615 73.39 -22.53 3.43
CA LYS A 615 74.54 -23.29 2.92
C LYS A 615 74.36 -23.50 1.42
N GLU A 616 75.22 -22.82 0.67
CA GLU A 616 75.66 -23.30 -0.63
C GLU A 616 76.27 -24.70 -0.44
N ASP A 617 75.85 -25.67 -1.25
CA ASP A 617 76.77 -26.70 -1.71
C ASP A 617 76.38 -27.15 -3.12
N THR A 618 77.38 -27.05 -3.99
CA THR A 618 77.43 -27.44 -5.39
C THR A 618 77.42 -28.95 -5.57
N SER A 619 76.61 -29.52 -6.47
CA SER A 619 77.09 -30.52 -7.46
C SER A 619 75.98 -31.08 -8.36
N ARG A 620 76.33 -31.09 -9.65
CA ARG A 620 75.82 -31.80 -10.85
C ARG A 620 75.22 -33.21 -10.70
N THR A 621 74.60 -33.62 -11.82
CA THR A 621 74.27 -34.98 -12.36
C THR A 621 73.08 -35.68 -11.71
N GLU A 622 72.06 -36.20 -12.41
CA GLU A 622 71.83 -36.61 -13.82
C GLU A 622 70.42 -36.23 -14.28
#